data_AF-A0A0S3UB38-F1
#
_entry.id   AF-A0A0S3UB38-F1
#
_cell.length_a   1.000
_cell.length_b   1.000
_cell.length_c   1.000
_cell.angle_alpha   90.00
_cell.angle_beta   90.00
_cell.angle_gamma   90.00
#
_symmetry.space_group_name_H-M   'P 1'
#
loop_
_entity.id
_entity.type
_entity.pdbx_description
1 polymer ?
#
loop_
_entity_poly.entity_id
_entity_poly.type
_entity_poly.pdbx_seq_one_letter_code
_entity_poly.pdbx_strand_id
1 'polypeptide(L)' 'MRPKLPVGFLFLISIVFTGFGDQFLPSEIGRYSFQARSSIDQFLVNIVPNWQPKTNPYRRTEDAIRDTKN' A
#
# COMPACT_ATOMS: atom_id res chain seq x y z
N MET A 1 4.54 -28.92 29.42
CA MET A 1 3.45 -28.80 28.42
C MET A 1 3.77 -27.64 27.48
N ARG A 2 3.81 -27.84 26.16
CA ARG A 2 4.02 -26.73 25.20
C ARG A 2 2.68 -25.99 25.03
N PRO A 3 2.61 -24.66 25.25
CA PRO A 3 1.39 -23.93 24.98
C PRO A 3 1.09 -24.02 23.48
N LYS A 4 -0.06 -24.60 23.12
CA LYS A 4 -0.56 -24.57 21.75
C LYS A 4 -1.24 -23.22 21.56
N LEU A 5 -0.52 -22.24 21.02
CA LEU A 5 -1.16 -20.99 20.62
C LEU A 5 -2.12 -21.28 19.46
N PRO A 6 -3.40 -20.87 19.56
CA PRO A 6 -4.34 -21.08 18.47
C PRO A 6 -3.89 -20.29 17.25
N VAL A 7 -3.92 -20.93 16.08
CA VAL A 7 -3.49 -20.32 14.80
C VAL A 7 -4.23 -19.00 14.54
N GLY A 8 -5.52 -18.93 14.85
CA GLY A 8 -6.30 -17.70 14.73
C GLY A 8 -5.79 -16.56 15.62
N PHE A 9 -5.27 -16.87 16.80
CA PHE A 9 -4.70 -15.86 17.70
C PHE A 9 -3.38 -15.31 17.17
N LEU A 10 -2.52 -16.17 16.62
CA LEU A 10 -1.30 -15.74 15.93
C LEU A 10 -1.62 -14.84 14.72
N PHE A 11 -2.67 -15.19 13.97
CA PHE A 11 -3.12 -14.40 12.83
C PHE A 11 -3.65 -13.02 13.26
N LEU A 12 -4.45 -12.95 14.31
CA LEU A 12 -4.95 -11.69 14.86
C LEU A 12 -3.80 -10.79 15.34
N ILE A 13 -2.82 -11.36 16.05
CA ILE A 13 -1.63 -10.61 16.47
C ILE A 13 -0.87 -10.08 15.24
N SER A 14 -0.73 -10.89 14.19
CA SER A 14 -0.06 -10.46 12.96
C SER A 14 -0.75 -9.25 12.33
N ILE A 15 -2.09 -9.26 12.24
CA ILE A 15 -2.86 -8.14 11.67
C ILE A 15 -2.65 -6.87 12.51
N VAL A 16 -2.77 -6.99 13.84
CA VAL A 16 -2.60 -5.84 14.74
C VAL A 16 -1.16 -5.30 14.67
N PHE A 17 -0.17 -6.19 14.64
CA PHE A 17 1.24 -5.82 14.53
C PHE A 17 1.54 -5.06 13.23
N THR A 18 1.06 -5.55 12.08
CA THR A 18 1.28 -4.88 10.80
C THR A 18 0.48 -3.58 10.67
N GLY A 19 -0.74 -3.52 11.21
CA GLY A 19 -1.62 -2.35 11.06
C GLY A 19 -1.35 -1.21 12.04
N PHE A 20 -0.94 -1.53 13.27
CA PHE A 20 -0.84 -0.58 14.37
C PHE A 20 0.48 -0.68 15.15
N GLY A 21 1.34 -1.65 14.85
CA GLY A 21 2.55 -1.92 15.64
C GLY A 21 3.56 -0.77 15.60
N ASP A 22 3.65 -0.02 14.50
CA ASP A 22 4.55 1.13 14.38
C ASP A 22 4.13 2.32 15.25
N GLN A 23 2.83 2.47 15.49
CA GLN A 23 2.26 3.55 16.30
C GLN A 23 2.26 3.27 17.80
N PHE A 24 2.17 1.99 18.20
CA PHE A 24 2.05 1.58 19.59
C PHE A 24 3.34 0.99 20.19
N LEU A 25 4.27 0.49 19.37
CA LEU A 25 5.48 -0.16 19.85
C LEU A 25 6.67 0.82 19.88
N PRO A 26 7.64 0.61 20.78
CA PRO A 26 8.90 1.34 20.78
C PRO A 26 9.62 1.26 19.43
N SER A 27 10.44 2.27 19.11
CA SER A 27 11.02 2.48 17.79
C SER A 27 11.84 1.28 17.27
N GLU A 28 12.44 0.49 18.16
CA GLU A 28 13.23 -0.69 17.84
C GLU A 28 12.40 -1.82 17.24
N ILE A 29 11.13 -1.93 17.66
CA ILE A 29 10.18 -2.95 17.20
C ILE A 29 9.23 -2.35 16.16
N GLY A 30 8.83 -1.10 16.33
CA GLY A 30 7.97 -0.35 15.41
C GLY A 30 8.55 -0.21 14.00
N ARG A 31 9.88 -0.23 13.84
CA ARG A 31 10.52 -0.27 12.52
C ARG A 31 10.18 -1.54 11.72
N TYR A 32 10.01 -2.68 12.40
CA TYR A 32 9.72 -3.95 11.76
C TYR A 32 8.25 -4.05 11.35
N SER A 33 7.33 -3.52 12.16
CA SER A 33 5.92 -3.40 11.76
C SER A 33 5.76 -2.44 10.59
N PHE A 34 6.45 -1.30 10.60
CA PHE A 34 6.46 -0.37 9.47
C PHE A 34 6.98 -1.02 8.19
N GLN A 35 8.09 -1.77 8.29
CA GLN A 35 8.63 -2.51 7.14
C GLN A 35 7.64 -3.55 6.61
N ALA A 36 7.01 -4.33 7.49
CA ALA A 36 6.00 -5.31 7.09
C ALA A 36 4.81 -4.66 6.37
N ARG A 37 4.33 -3.53 6.88
CA ARG A 37 3.27 -2.74 6.24
C ARG A 37 3.68 -2.26 4.86
N SER A 38 4.87 -1.68 4.74
CA SER A 38 5.40 -1.20 3.45
C SER A 38 5.55 -2.31 2.42
N SER A 39 6.02 -3.50 2.82
CA SER A 39 6.10 -4.65 1.92
C SER A 39 4.72 -5.14 1.46
N ILE A 40 3.71 -5.11 2.33
CA ILE A 40 2.33 -5.44 1.97
C ILE A 40 1.76 -4.40 1.01
N ASP A 41 1.97 -3.11 1.27
CA ASP A 41 1.50 -2.02 0.42
C ASP A 41 2.12 -2.14 -0.99
N GLN A 42 3.43 -2.39 -1.08
CA GLN A 42 4.12 -2.62 -2.35
C GLN A 42 3.59 -3.84 -3.09
N PHE A 43 3.32 -4.93 -2.36
CA PHE A 43 2.70 -6.12 -2.95
C PHE A 43 1.32 -5.79 -3.53
N LEU A 44 0.47 -5.10 -2.77
CA LEU A 44 -0.88 -4.70 -3.20
C LEU A 44 -0.85 -3.75 -4.40
N VAL A 45 0.05 -2.76 -4.42
CA VAL A 45 0.23 -1.85 -5.55
C VAL A 45 0.64 -2.60 -6.82
N ASN A 46 1.51 -3.60 -6.70
CA ASN A 46 1.98 -4.39 -7.84
C ASN A 46 0.96 -5.43 -8.35
N ILE A 47 -0.08 -5.75 -7.58
CA ILE A 47 -1.16 -6.63 -8.04
C ILE A 47 -2.11 -5.90 -8.99
N VAL A 48 -2.28 -4.58 -8.82
CA VAL A 48 -3.12 -3.80 -9.72
C VAL A 48 -2.29 -3.43 -10.96
N PRO A 49 -2.67 -3.87 -12.17
CA PRO A 49 -1.95 -3.48 -13.38
C PRO A 49 -1.97 -1.96 -13.50
N ASN A 50 -0.85 -1.36 -13.95
CA ASN A 50 -0.73 0.07 -14.17
C ASN A 50 -1.93 0.58 -14.99
N TRP A 51 -2.90 1.19 -14.32
CA TRP A 51 -4.07 1.75 -14.98
C TRP A 51 -3.62 3.02 -15.69
N GLN A 52 -3.53 2.95 -17.01
CA GLN A 52 -3.31 4.11 -17.85
C GLN A 52 -4.63 4.45 -18.57
N PRO A 53 -5.04 5.72 -18.62
CA PRO A 53 -6.25 6.10 -19.33
C PRO A 53 -6.11 5.72 -20.81
N LYS A 54 -7.15 5.07 -21.38
CA LYS A 54 -7.19 4.69 -22.81
C LYS A 54 -7.12 5.90 -23.76
N THR A 55 -7.35 7.11 -23.23
CA THR A 55 -7.41 8.36 -23.97
C THR A 55 -6.35 9.32 -23.44
N ASN A 56 -5.64 10.01 -24.33
CA ASN A 56 -4.72 11.10 -23.95
C ASN A 56 -5.52 12.16 -23.15
N PRO A 57 -5.26 12.35 -21.85
CA PRO A 57 -5.99 13.31 -21.02
C PRO A 57 -5.73 14.76 -21.45
N TYR A 58 -4.60 15.02 -22.11
CA TYR A 58 -4.18 16.36 -22.55
C TYR A 58 -4.71 16.72 -23.94
N ARG A 59 -5.39 15.79 -24.63
CA ARG A 59 -5.86 16.02 -26.00
C ARG A 59 -6.72 17.29 -26.12
N ARG A 60 -7.58 17.57 -25.13
CA ARG A 60 -8.41 18.79 -25.08
C ARG A 60 -7.59 20.07 -25.01
N THR A 61 -6.49 20.03 -24.26
CA THR A 61 -5.59 21.18 -24.11
C THR A 61 -4.76 21.37 -25.37
N GLU A 62 -4.28 20.27 -25.97
CA GLU A 62 -3.56 20.29 -27.24
C GLU A 62 -4.41 20.88 -28.37
N ASP A 63 -5.70 20.50 -28.44
CA ASP A 63 -6.64 21.02 -29.42
C ASP A 63 -6.89 22.53 -29.22
N ALA A 64 -7.13 22.98 -27.99
CA ALA A 64 -7.33 24.41 -27.69
C ALA A 64 -6.11 25.28 -28.01
N ILE A 65 -4.89 24.78 -27.75
CA ILE A 65 -3.64 25.47 -28.10
C ILE A 65 -3.47 25.54 -29.62
N ARG A 66 -3.81 24.46 -30.34
CA ARG A 66 -3.75 24.42 -31.80
C ARG A 66 -4.73 25.42 -32.42
N ASP A 67 -5.95 25.47 -31.91
CA ASP A 67 -7.00 26.37 -32.41
C ASP A 67 -6.72 27.85 -32.08
N THR A 68 -5.94 28.13 -31.04
CA THR A 68 -5.51 29.51 -30.70
C THR A 68 -4.32 29.98 -31.55
N LYS A 69 -3.53 29.06 -32.12
CA LYS A 69 -2.34 29.37 -32.95
C LYS A 69 -2.65 29.52 -34.44
N ASN A 70 -3.81 29.05 -34.90
CA ASN A 70 -4.31 29.22 -36.27
C ASN A 70 -5.20 30.44 -36.40
#